data_AF-A0ABD1L2H8-F1
#
_entry.id   AF-A0ABD1L2H8-F1
#
_cell.length_a   1.000
_cell.length_b   1.000
_cell.length_c   1.000
_cell.angle_alpha   90.00
_cell.angle_beta   90.00
_cell.angle_gamma   90.00
#
_symmetry.space_group_name_H-M   'P 1'
#
loop_
_entity.id
_entity.type
_entity.pdbx_description
1 polymer ?
#
loop_
_entity_poly.entity_id
_entity_poly.type
_entity_poly.pdbx_seq_one_letter_code
_entity_poly.pdbx_strand_id
1 'polypeptide(L)'
;MKVEKDDKDHLRTIPVGSLVISNNTTLYHMANWPKEGDEPSNDGGVAVSGGGAGGEVDGGVATGDGLGDVVVGPGEVAVGPPREGAGGVAEGTEDVPRDGEVGDGAGGKKLGGFGFEHSKSKREIFGYYRLFHRSVIPSILPLSHGRTLHQEFRVRAVNLGGWLVAEGWMKPSLFDGIPNKDFLDGTGLQFKSVTTRKYLCAESGGGTIIVANCTSTSGWETFSLWRLNEDTFRFRVFNKQFVGLDGVNIVAVSNISTDSLTFNVVKESGNSSRVRIKASNGYFLQAKTEGLVTADVSEVKGWGDDDPTIFVMTIAAKLQGEFQVTNGYGPKKAPQIMKEHWRTFIVEDDFEFLVSHGLNAVRIPIGWWIASDPTPPPPYVGGSLNALDNAFLWAEKYGLKIFLDLHAAPGSQNGFENSSPRDGSIEWGKTDENIDQTVQVIDFLTARYAKSPRLYAVELLNEPLAPGVTVEMLNKYYKLGYEAVRKHSLTAYVVLSNRLGPSQPKELFPLANGLA
;
A
#
# COMPACT_ATOMS: atom_id res chain seq x y z
N MET A 1 18.34 17.36 -35.08
CA MET A 1 17.23 16.40 -34.85
C MET A 1 16.10 17.18 -34.20
N LYS A 2 14.88 16.97 -34.68
CA LYS A 2 13.69 17.81 -34.46
C LYS A 2 13.40 18.05 -32.97
N VAL A 3 12.97 19.29 -32.71
CA VAL A 3 12.24 19.69 -31.52
C VAL A 3 10.89 18.98 -31.55
N GLU A 4 10.65 18.09 -30.60
CA GLU A 4 9.31 17.70 -30.18
C GLU A 4 9.04 18.29 -28.80
N LYS A 5 7.85 18.84 -28.69
CA LYS A 5 7.33 19.71 -27.65
C LYS A 5 6.37 18.83 -26.88
N ASP A 6 6.68 18.48 -25.64
CA ASP A 6 5.71 17.79 -24.77
C ASP A 6 5.82 18.24 -23.30
N ASP A 7 4.74 17.95 -22.61
CA ASP A 7 3.98 18.87 -21.77
C ASP A 7 4.59 19.27 -20.42
N LYS A 8 4.29 20.51 -20.03
CA LYS A 8 4.65 21.11 -18.73
C LYS A 8 3.56 20.80 -17.70
N ASP A 9 3.83 19.89 -16.77
CA ASP A 9 3.10 19.83 -15.50
C ASP A 9 3.65 20.88 -14.53
N HIS A 10 2.96 22.01 -14.51
CA HIS A 10 3.04 22.98 -13.43
C HIS A 10 1.69 22.93 -12.69
N LEU A 11 1.73 22.91 -11.34
CA LEU A 11 0.61 23.17 -10.44
C LEU A 11 -0.44 24.09 -11.09
N ARG A 12 -1.51 23.51 -11.64
CA ARG A 12 -2.69 24.26 -12.10
C ARG A 12 -3.64 24.42 -10.92
N THR A 13 -3.22 25.19 -9.92
CA THR A 13 -4.14 25.64 -8.86
C THR A 13 -4.90 26.86 -9.38
N ILE A 14 -6.23 26.79 -9.44
CA ILE A 14 -7.07 27.98 -9.64
C ILE A 14 -7.51 28.44 -8.25
N PRO A 15 -6.92 29.52 -7.69
CA PRO A 15 -7.41 30.09 -6.45
C PRO A 15 -8.76 30.77 -6.70
N VAL A 16 -9.81 30.30 -6.02
CA VAL A 16 -11.09 30.99 -5.91
C VAL A 16 -11.21 31.44 -4.45
N GLY A 17 -10.77 32.65 -4.14
CA GLY A 17 -10.73 33.12 -2.74
C GLY A 17 -9.86 32.24 -1.84
N SER A 18 -10.40 31.84 -0.68
CA SER A 18 -9.75 30.95 0.30
C SER A 18 -9.90 29.45 -0.04
N LEU A 19 -10.28 29.12 -1.28
CA LEU A 19 -10.45 27.76 -1.81
C LEU A 19 -9.40 27.46 -2.89
N VAL A 20 -8.84 26.26 -2.88
CA VAL A 20 -7.85 25.77 -3.85
C VAL A 20 -8.29 24.42 -4.40
N ILE A 21 -8.33 24.26 -5.72
CA ILE A 21 -8.45 22.94 -6.35
C ILE A 21 -7.05 22.42 -6.65
N SER A 22 -6.72 21.22 -6.15
CA SER A 22 -5.46 20.54 -6.43
C SER A 22 -5.64 19.53 -7.58
N ASN A 23 -4.74 19.58 -8.55
CA ASN A 23 -4.49 18.51 -9.51
C ASN A 23 -3.25 17.76 -9.04
N ASN A 24 -3.32 16.42 -8.93
CA ASN A 24 -2.26 15.49 -8.57
C ASN A 24 -0.99 16.11 -8.00
N THR A 25 -0.83 15.95 -6.70
CA THR A 25 0.20 16.61 -5.93
C THR A 25 1.53 15.88 -6.09
N THR A 26 2.30 16.20 -7.14
CA THR A 26 3.76 15.99 -7.11
C THR A 26 4.37 17.07 -6.20
N LEU A 27 4.17 16.96 -4.89
CA LEU A 27 5.03 17.59 -3.91
C LEU A 27 6.17 16.60 -3.66
N TYR A 28 7.41 17.06 -3.78
CA TYR A 28 8.60 16.24 -3.50
C TYR A 28 8.42 15.50 -2.16
N HIS A 29 8.61 14.18 -2.20
CA HIS A 29 8.49 13.28 -1.06
C HIS A 29 9.84 13.16 -0.36
N MET A 30 9.83 13.04 0.97
CA MET A 30 11.04 12.99 1.80
C MET A 30 11.52 11.54 2.10
N ALA A 31 10.92 10.51 1.51
CA ALA A 31 11.24 9.12 1.84
C ALA A 31 12.58 8.66 1.28
N ASN A 32 13.46 8.25 2.18
CA ASN A 32 14.82 7.72 1.99
C ASN A 32 15.90 8.76 1.68
N TRP A 33 16.15 9.65 2.64
CA TRP A 33 17.47 10.26 2.73
C TRP A 33 18.39 9.36 3.57
N PRO A 34 19.55 8.91 3.05
CA PRO A 34 20.47 8.07 3.81
C PRO A 34 20.95 8.84 5.05
N LYS A 35 20.72 8.25 6.23
CA LYS A 35 21.49 8.58 7.43
C LYS A 35 22.83 7.86 7.29
N GLU A 36 23.92 8.51 7.70
CA GLU A 36 25.27 7.93 7.59
C GLU A 36 25.30 6.48 8.08
N GLY A 37 25.62 5.53 7.18
CA GLY A 37 25.85 4.12 7.53
C GLY A 37 25.21 3.05 6.65
N ASP A 38 24.23 3.36 5.80
CA ASP A 38 23.55 2.32 4.98
C ASP A 38 24.16 2.22 3.57
N GLU A 39 24.91 1.15 3.31
CA GLU A 39 25.34 0.77 1.95
C GLU A 39 24.18 0.14 1.16
N PRO A 40 23.95 0.52 -0.12
CA PRO A 40 22.94 -0.12 -0.95
C PRO A 40 23.43 -1.47 -1.51
N SER A 41 22.69 -2.54 -1.24
CA SER A 41 22.82 -3.81 -1.95
C SER A 41 22.34 -3.67 -3.39
N ASN A 42 23.23 -3.93 -4.33
CA ASN A 42 23.00 -3.87 -5.77
C ASN A 42 22.28 -5.15 -6.22
N ASP A 43 20.97 -5.08 -6.51
CA ASP A 43 20.30 -6.08 -7.35
C ASP A 43 19.34 -5.36 -8.31
N GLY A 44 19.75 -5.31 -9.58
CA GLY A 44 19.01 -4.70 -10.67
C GLY A 44 17.89 -5.61 -11.17
N GLY A 45 16.64 -5.18 -10.96
CA GLY A 45 15.46 -5.74 -11.61
C GLY A 45 14.73 -4.65 -12.37
N VAL A 46 14.93 -4.58 -13.68
CA VAL A 46 14.21 -3.68 -14.59
C VAL A 46 12.79 -4.21 -14.79
N ALA A 47 11.78 -3.53 -14.25
CA ALA A 47 10.37 -3.78 -14.55
C ALA A 47 9.98 -3.08 -15.85
N VAL A 48 9.82 -3.84 -16.92
CA VAL A 48 9.22 -3.39 -18.19
C VAL A 48 7.71 -3.55 -18.09
N SER A 49 6.97 -2.45 -17.96
CA SER A 49 5.52 -2.44 -18.11
C SER A 49 5.15 -2.39 -19.61
N GLY A 50 4.77 -3.54 -20.17
CA GLY A 50 4.23 -3.63 -21.53
C GLY A 50 2.80 -3.09 -21.59
N GLY A 51 2.62 -1.98 -22.30
CA GLY A 51 1.32 -1.51 -22.77
C GLY A 51 0.98 -2.14 -24.12
N GLY A 52 -0.28 -2.54 -24.31
CA GLY A 52 -0.78 -3.04 -25.58
C GLY A 52 -2.30 -3.18 -25.55
N ALA A 53 -3.00 -2.06 -25.80
CA ALA A 53 -4.40 -2.06 -26.19
C ALA A 53 -4.50 -2.19 -27.71
N GLY A 54 -5.42 -3.04 -28.17
CA GLY A 54 -5.78 -3.20 -29.58
C GLY A 54 -6.72 -2.11 -30.09
N GLY A 55 -6.90 -2.07 -31.41
CA GLY A 55 -7.91 -1.28 -32.11
C GLY A 55 -7.69 -1.28 -33.63
N GLU A 56 -8.50 -2.07 -34.33
CA GLU A 56 -8.63 -2.18 -35.78
C GLU A 56 -9.01 -0.84 -36.47
N VAL A 57 -8.60 -0.66 -37.74
CA VAL A 57 -9.55 -0.40 -38.84
C VAL A 57 -8.95 -0.72 -40.22
N ASP A 58 -9.83 -1.32 -41.01
CA ASP A 58 -9.90 -1.77 -42.42
C ASP A 58 -9.05 -1.13 -43.54
N GLY A 59 -8.77 -1.96 -44.56
CA GLY A 59 -8.63 -1.53 -45.95
C GLY A 59 -7.63 -2.28 -46.85
N GLY A 60 -8.12 -3.16 -47.73
CA GLY A 60 -7.55 -3.30 -49.09
C GLY A 60 -6.94 -4.65 -49.53
N VAL A 61 -7.77 -5.47 -50.16
CA VAL A 61 -7.56 -6.46 -51.25
C VAL A 61 -6.15 -6.54 -51.89
N ALA A 62 -5.58 -7.76 -51.98
CA ALA A 62 -5.15 -8.43 -53.23
C ALA A 62 -4.40 -9.77 -53.02
N THR A 63 -5.03 -10.86 -53.49
CA THR A 63 -4.50 -12.03 -54.25
C THR A 63 -3.08 -12.58 -54.01
N GLY A 64 -2.97 -13.92 -53.85
CA GLY A 64 -1.76 -14.66 -54.24
C GLY A 64 -1.65 -16.07 -53.64
N ASP A 65 -1.84 -17.08 -54.49
CA ASP A 65 -1.77 -18.53 -54.23
C ASP A 65 -0.42 -19.06 -53.69
N GLY A 66 -0.43 -20.27 -53.10
CA GLY A 66 0.79 -21.09 -52.97
C GLY A 66 0.74 -22.27 -52.00
N LEU A 67 0.36 -23.45 -52.51
CA LEU A 67 0.39 -24.78 -51.90
C LEU A 67 1.80 -25.27 -51.48
N GLY A 68 1.87 -26.20 -50.52
CA GLY A 68 3.02 -27.12 -50.36
C GLY A 68 3.10 -27.89 -49.04
N ASP A 69 2.44 -29.04 -48.95
CA ASP A 69 2.74 -30.12 -48.00
C ASP A 69 4.13 -30.75 -48.26
N VAL A 70 4.75 -31.38 -47.24
CA VAL A 70 5.29 -32.77 -47.25
C VAL A 70 5.98 -33.11 -45.91
N VAL A 71 5.84 -34.39 -45.58
CA VAL A 71 5.99 -35.14 -44.32
C VAL A 71 7.42 -35.68 -44.08
N VAL A 72 7.68 -36.21 -42.87
CA VAL A 72 8.48 -37.42 -42.49
C VAL A 72 9.70 -37.15 -41.57
N GLY A 73 9.67 -37.68 -40.32
CA GLY A 73 10.84 -37.92 -39.43
C GLY A 73 11.38 -39.36 -39.57
N PRO A 74 12.00 -40.03 -38.57
CA PRO A 74 12.75 -39.62 -37.38
C PRO A 74 14.16 -40.29 -37.30
N GLY A 75 14.94 -40.11 -36.23
CA GLY A 75 16.15 -40.91 -35.96
C GLY A 75 16.94 -40.54 -34.69
N GLU A 76 16.76 -41.33 -33.63
CA GLU A 76 17.65 -41.45 -32.47
C GLU A 76 18.94 -42.22 -32.82
N VAL A 77 20.06 -42.01 -32.12
CA VAL A 77 20.92 -43.07 -31.51
C VAL A 77 21.78 -42.45 -30.38
N ALA A 78 21.65 -42.99 -29.17
CA ALA A 78 22.57 -42.80 -28.04
C ALA A 78 23.50 -44.01 -27.87
N VAL A 79 24.69 -43.74 -27.30
CA VAL A 79 25.86 -44.61 -27.20
C VAL A 79 25.92 -45.37 -25.87
N GLY A 80 26.32 -46.65 -25.91
CA GLY A 80 27.24 -47.25 -24.91
C GLY A 80 26.75 -48.45 -24.07
N PRO A 81 27.48 -49.60 -24.13
CA PRO A 81 27.52 -50.65 -23.09
C PRO A 81 28.96 -50.83 -22.53
N PRO A 82 29.28 -51.81 -21.66
CA PRO A 82 28.54 -52.48 -20.57
C PRO A 82 29.32 -52.54 -19.22
N ARG A 83 28.73 -53.30 -18.27
CA ARG A 83 29.02 -53.56 -16.84
C ARG A 83 30.26 -54.45 -16.51
N GLU A 84 30.47 -54.55 -15.18
CA GLU A 84 31.19 -55.55 -14.33
C GLU A 84 32.67 -55.26 -14.04
N GLY A 85 33.24 -55.43 -12.83
CA GLY A 85 32.77 -55.90 -11.52
C GLY A 85 33.97 -56.02 -10.53
N ALA A 86 33.65 -56.19 -9.24
CA ALA A 86 34.46 -56.75 -8.13
C ALA A 86 35.62 -55.96 -7.46
N GLY A 87 35.52 -55.87 -6.12
CA GLY A 87 36.62 -56.20 -5.20
C GLY A 87 37.14 -55.09 -4.28
N GLY A 88 37.02 -55.28 -2.95
CA GLY A 88 37.88 -54.61 -1.96
C GLY A 88 37.23 -54.31 -0.60
N VAL A 89 37.72 -54.95 0.46
CA VAL A 89 37.27 -54.94 1.87
C VAL A 89 38.29 -54.18 2.74
N ALA A 90 37.83 -53.45 3.77
CA ALA A 90 38.44 -53.24 5.13
C ALA A 90 37.74 -52.03 5.82
N GLU A 91 36.98 -52.20 6.92
CA GLU A 91 37.39 -52.04 8.35
C GLU A 91 38.02 -50.67 8.68
N GLY A 92 37.62 -49.88 9.70
CA GLY A 92 36.64 -50.04 10.78
C GLY A 92 36.59 -48.81 11.74
N THR A 93 35.70 -48.92 12.75
CA THR A 93 35.68 -48.29 14.12
C THR A 93 35.48 -46.76 14.27
N GLU A 94 34.38 -46.30 14.88
CA GLU A 94 34.14 -45.95 16.32
C GLU A 94 34.89 -44.64 16.74
N ASP A 95 34.44 -43.70 17.59
CA ASP A 95 33.34 -43.61 18.56
C ASP A 95 33.17 -42.12 18.99
N VAL A 96 32.23 -41.88 19.92
CA VAL A 96 31.55 -40.62 20.31
C VAL A 96 32.31 -39.76 21.40
N PRO A 97 31.70 -38.86 22.22
CA PRO A 97 31.89 -37.39 22.31
C PRO A 97 32.48 -36.89 23.66
N ARG A 98 32.26 -35.59 24.01
CA ARG A 98 32.17 -34.90 25.35
C ARG A 98 33.03 -33.62 25.40
N ASP A 99 32.86 -32.63 26.27
CA ASP A 99 31.81 -32.03 27.14
C ASP A 99 32.50 -30.78 27.75
N GLY A 100 31.69 -29.79 28.15
CA GLY A 100 31.97 -28.83 29.23
C GLY A 100 33.04 -27.74 28.98
N GLU A 101 33.09 -26.62 29.70
CA GLU A 101 32.27 -26.03 30.75
C GLU A 101 32.84 -24.59 30.96
N VAL A 102 31.94 -23.63 31.18
CA VAL A 102 31.91 -22.62 32.27
C VAL A 102 33.21 -21.92 32.73
N GLY A 103 33.13 -20.58 32.86
CA GLY A 103 34.05 -19.79 33.68
C GLY A 103 33.74 -18.29 33.74
N ASP A 104 33.10 -17.87 34.84
CA ASP A 104 32.85 -16.49 35.30
C ASP A 104 34.10 -15.61 35.42
N GLY A 105 33.92 -14.28 35.42
CA GLY A 105 34.94 -13.35 35.93
C GLY A 105 34.66 -11.86 35.72
N ALA A 106 34.12 -11.21 36.76
CA ALA A 106 33.85 -9.78 36.86
C ALA A 106 35.10 -8.87 36.97
N GLY A 107 34.97 -7.59 36.60
CA GLY A 107 35.67 -6.48 37.28
C GLY A 107 36.27 -5.34 36.44
N GLY A 108 35.69 -4.14 36.55
CA GLY A 108 36.46 -2.94 36.94
C GLY A 108 37.14 -2.04 35.90
N LYS A 109 36.45 -0.96 35.50
CA LYS A 109 36.89 0.44 35.18
C LYS A 109 38.40 0.76 35.00
N LYS A 110 38.77 1.40 33.87
CA LYS A 110 39.04 2.86 33.69
C LYS A 110 39.71 3.22 32.34
N LEU A 111 39.11 4.20 31.68
CA LEU A 111 39.68 5.38 30.98
C LEU A 111 40.99 5.29 30.17
N GLY A 112 40.84 5.54 28.87
CA GLY A 112 41.78 6.16 27.93
C GLY A 112 41.06 6.20 26.57
N GLY A 113 40.59 7.34 26.05
CA GLY A 113 41.36 8.54 25.78
C GLY A 113 42.00 8.46 24.40
N PHE A 114 41.19 8.39 23.33
CA PHE A 114 41.65 8.67 21.96
C PHE A 114 40.64 9.60 21.30
N GLY A 115 41.07 10.85 21.11
CA GLY A 115 40.36 11.81 20.30
C GLY A 115 40.53 11.47 18.82
N PHE A 116 39.47 11.70 18.05
CA PHE A 116 39.57 12.03 16.65
C PHE A 116 38.84 13.34 16.42
N GLU A 117 39.64 14.40 16.35
CA GLU A 117 39.34 15.59 15.58
C GLU A 117 39.27 15.17 14.10
N HIS A 118 38.13 15.36 13.44
CA HIS A 118 38.05 15.48 11.98
C HIS A 118 37.04 16.57 11.62
N SER A 119 37.54 17.79 11.47
CA SER A 119 36.91 18.75 10.57
C SER A 119 37.29 18.38 9.14
N LYS A 120 36.29 18.16 8.25
CA LYS A 120 36.35 18.15 6.76
C LYS A 120 34.95 17.72 6.27
N SER A 121 34.27 18.32 5.31
CA SER A 121 34.40 19.60 4.60
C SER A 121 33.03 19.92 3.97
N LYS A 122 32.57 21.17 4.10
CA LYS A 122 31.47 21.74 3.32
C LYS A 122 31.85 21.79 1.84
N ARG A 123 31.27 20.92 1.01
CA ARG A 123 30.88 21.10 -0.42
C ARG A 123 30.72 19.73 -1.08
N GLU A 124 29.47 19.40 -1.43
CA GLU A 124 29.01 18.70 -2.64
C GLU A 124 27.63 18.06 -2.40
N ILE A 125 26.58 18.86 -2.20
CA ILE A 125 25.17 18.42 -2.31
C ILE A 125 24.34 19.60 -2.86
N PHE A 126 24.66 20.04 -4.08
CA PHE A 126 23.82 20.95 -4.86
C PHE A 126 23.94 20.56 -6.33
N GLY A 127 23.20 19.52 -6.73
CA GLY A 127 22.92 19.17 -8.11
C GLY A 127 21.41 19.32 -8.35
N TYR A 128 21.04 20.30 -9.18
CA TYR A 128 19.68 20.75 -9.53
C TYR A 128 19.10 21.96 -8.76
N TYR A 129 19.75 23.11 -8.95
CA TYR A 129 19.03 24.38 -9.07
C TYR A 129 19.41 25.04 -10.39
N ARG A 130 18.46 25.18 -11.31
CA ARG A 130 18.57 26.13 -12.43
C ARG A 130 17.49 27.19 -12.27
N LEU A 131 17.94 28.43 -12.12
CA LEU A 131 17.14 29.66 -12.11
C LEU A 131 16.12 29.67 -13.26
N PHE A 132 14.90 30.17 -13.02
CA PHE A 132 14.22 31.02 -14.01
C PHE A 132 13.30 32.06 -13.34
N HIS A 133 13.32 33.26 -13.91
CA HIS A 133 12.68 34.48 -13.43
C HIS A 133 11.73 35.04 -14.49
N ARG A 134 10.71 35.78 -14.01
CA ARG A 134 9.84 36.77 -14.68
C ARG A 134 8.82 36.33 -15.75
N SER A 135 7.54 36.60 -15.46
CA SER A 135 6.65 37.42 -16.30
C SER A 135 5.47 37.95 -15.47
N VAL A 136 5.09 39.20 -15.70
CA VAL A 136 3.96 39.96 -15.12
C VAL A 136 2.92 40.15 -16.23
N ILE A 137 1.61 40.17 -15.93
CA ILE A 137 0.54 40.94 -16.61
C ILE A 137 -0.80 40.73 -15.85
N PRO A 138 -1.74 41.71 -15.85
CA PRO A 138 -2.68 41.96 -14.76
C PRO A 138 -4.05 41.31 -14.99
N SER A 139 -4.71 40.92 -13.90
CA SER A 139 -6.08 40.41 -13.93
C SER A 139 -6.94 41.13 -12.90
N ILE A 140 -8.09 41.58 -13.39
CA ILE A 140 -9.10 42.42 -12.75
C ILE A 140 -9.79 41.66 -11.61
N LEU A 141 -9.97 42.35 -10.48
CA LEU A 141 -10.61 41.87 -9.24
C LEU A 141 -12.13 41.70 -9.39
N PRO A 142 -12.70 40.65 -8.78
CA PRO A 142 -13.91 40.77 -7.98
C PRO A 142 -13.57 40.58 -6.50
N LEU A 143 -14.09 41.48 -5.66
CA LEU A 143 -13.93 41.49 -4.22
C LEU A 143 -14.61 40.25 -3.59
N SER A 144 -13.82 39.35 -3.00
CA SER A 144 -14.28 38.40 -1.97
C SER A 144 -13.46 38.66 -0.69
N HIS A 145 -14.10 38.56 0.47
CA HIS A 145 -13.50 38.87 1.78
C HIS A 145 -12.48 37.81 2.28
N GLY A 146 -11.74 37.16 1.37
CA GLY A 146 -10.55 36.37 1.69
C GLY A 146 -9.32 37.25 1.88
N ARG A 147 -8.28 36.75 2.58
CA ARG A 147 -7.00 37.45 2.80
C ARG A 147 -6.63 38.33 1.60
N THR A 148 -6.34 39.60 1.85
CA THR A 148 -5.54 40.42 0.93
C THR A 148 -4.35 39.56 0.53
N LEU A 149 -4.24 39.23 -0.76
CA LEU A 149 -3.08 38.52 -1.30
C LEU A 149 -1.86 39.34 -0.91
N HIS A 150 -1.16 38.94 0.15
CA HIS A 150 0.19 39.41 0.38
C HIS A 150 0.96 38.92 -0.84
N GLN A 151 1.27 39.86 -1.72
CA GLN A 151 1.83 39.67 -3.06
C GLN A 151 3.21 38.96 -3.06
N GLU A 152 3.65 38.43 -1.92
CA GLU A 152 5.00 37.90 -1.68
C GLU A 152 5.07 36.50 -1.02
N PHE A 153 4.00 35.91 -0.47
CA PHE A 153 4.10 34.57 0.14
C PHE A 153 3.97 33.45 -0.90
N ARG A 154 5.12 33.02 -1.47
CA ARG A 154 5.19 31.81 -2.30
C ARG A 154 5.42 30.58 -1.45
N VAL A 155 4.51 29.62 -1.52
CA VAL A 155 4.64 28.33 -0.82
C VAL A 155 5.77 27.51 -1.45
N ARG A 156 6.69 27.03 -0.62
CA ARG A 156 7.73 26.05 -0.93
C ARG A 156 7.62 24.98 0.15
N ALA A 157 6.90 23.92 -0.20
CA ALA A 157 6.51 22.87 0.73
C ALA A 157 7.15 21.53 0.39
N VAL A 158 7.28 20.68 1.41
CA VAL A 158 7.56 19.24 1.28
C VAL A 158 6.36 18.45 1.81
N ASN A 159 6.14 17.24 1.27
CA ASN A 159 5.16 16.30 1.80
C ASN A 159 5.82 15.32 2.77
N LEU A 160 5.29 15.22 3.99
CA LEU A 160 5.78 14.32 5.05
C LEU A 160 5.05 12.96 5.03
N GLY A 161 4.97 12.35 3.84
CA GLY A 161 4.36 11.03 3.63
C GLY A 161 5.10 9.91 4.36
N GLY A 162 4.41 8.80 4.59
CA GLY A 162 4.93 7.68 5.38
C GLY A 162 5.09 7.94 6.89
N TRP A 163 4.78 9.14 7.40
CA TRP A 163 4.92 9.47 8.83
C TRP A 163 3.68 9.13 9.67
N LEU A 164 2.63 9.96 9.62
CA LEU A 164 1.39 9.75 10.39
C LEU A 164 0.39 8.84 9.68
N VAL A 165 0.69 8.48 8.43
CA VAL A 165 0.05 7.40 7.66
C VAL A 165 1.17 6.53 7.10
N ALA A 166 1.20 5.26 7.48
CA ALA A 166 2.22 4.33 6.99
C ALA A 166 1.99 3.96 5.52
N GLU A 167 3.08 4.00 4.73
CA GLU A 167 3.12 3.64 3.32
C GLU A 167 4.33 2.71 3.08
N GLY A 168 4.07 1.47 2.68
CA GLY A 168 5.11 0.44 2.54
C GLY A 168 6.16 0.75 1.49
N TRP A 169 5.77 1.41 0.39
CA TRP A 169 6.73 1.86 -0.62
C TRP A 169 7.71 2.94 -0.10
N MET A 170 7.31 3.72 0.92
CA MET A 170 8.16 4.73 1.57
C MET A 170 8.99 4.14 2.72
N LYS A 171 8.38 3.31 3.56
CA LYS A 171 9.03 2.68 4.73
C LYS A 171 8.80 1.16 4.75
N PRO A 172 9.41 0.41 3.81
CA PRO A 172 9.18 -1.03 3.68
C PRO A 172 9.63 -1.79 4.93
N SER A 173 10.71 -1.33 5.58
CA SER A 173 11.22 -1.96 6.80
C SER A 173 10.31 -1.84 8.02
N LEU A 174 9.22 -1.07 7.96
CA LEU A 174 8.18 -1.12 8.99
C LEU A 174 7.47 -2.49 9.02
N PHE A 175 7.45 -3.21 7.89
CA PHE A 175 6.73 -4.47 7.71
C PHE A 175 7.61 -5.72 7.92
N ASP A 176 8.92 -5.57 8.05
CA ASP A 176 9.87 -6.70 8.03
C ASP A 176 9.74 -7.64 9.23
N GLY A 177 9.37 -7.10 10.40
CA GLY A 177 9.21 -7.87 11.62
C GLY A 177 7.87 -8.60 11.74
N ILE A 178 6.98 -8.51 10.74
CA ILE A 178 5.66 -9.13 10.79
C ILE A 178 5.78 -10.63 10.49
N PRO A 179 5.30 -11.52 11.39
CA PRO A 179 5.26 -12.95 11.11
C PRO A 179 4.39 -13.24 9.88
N ASN A 180 4.82 -14.13 8.99
CA ASN A 180 4.13 -14.37 7.72
C ASN A 180 3.78 -13.07 6.97
N LYS A 181 4.75 -12.15 6.81
CA LYS A 181 4.57 -10.84 6.13
C LYS A 181 4.13 -10.93 4.67
N ASP A 182 4.20 -12.11 4.06
CA ASP A 182 3.63 -12.35 2.73
C ASP A 182 2.11 -12.47 2.75
N PHE A 183 1.51 -12.74 3.91
CA PHE A 183 0.09 -13.03 4.12
C PHE A 183 -0.59 -11.95 4.97
N LEU A 184 -0.33 -10.68 4.68
CA LEU A 184 -1.01 -9.56 5.34
C LEU A 184 -2.49 -9.50 4.91
N ASP A 185 -3.34 -8.86 5.72
CA ASP A 185 -4.75 -8.68 5.39
C ASP A 185 -4.91 -7.97 4.03
N GLY A 186 -5.84 -8.45 3.21
CA GLY A 186 -6.05 -7.98 1.85
C GLY A 186 -5.15 -8.61 0.78
N THR A 187 -4.14 -9.40 1.15
CA THR A 187 -3.29 -10.10 0.15
C THR A 187 -4.15 -10.97 -0.75
N GLY A 188 -4.04 -10.80 -2.07
CA GLY A 188 -4.73 -11.62 -3.06
C GLY A 188 -3.93 -12.87 -3.38
N LEU A 189 -4.52 -14.04 -3.13
CA LEU A 189 -3.90 -15.33 -3.40
C LEU A 189 -4.61 -16.07 -4.53
N GLN A 190 -3.85 -16.78 -5.35
CA GLN A 190 -4.34 -17.66 -6.40
C GLN A 190 -3.77 -19.06 -6.17
N PHE A 191 -4.59 -20.09 -6.37
CA PHE A 191 -4.21 -21.47 -6.08
C PHE A 191 -4.44 -22.35 -7.30
N LYS A 192 -3.36 -22.89 -7.88
CA LYS A 192 -3.41 -23.83 -9.00
C LYS A 192 -3.28 -25.26 -8.51
N SER A 193 -4.27 -26.09 -8.75
CA SER A 193 -4.21 -27.51 -8.41
C SER A 193 -3.10 -28.21 -9.20
N VAL A 194 -2.30 -29.04 -8.52
CA VAL A 194 -1.25 -29.84 -9.19
C VAL A 194 -1.82 -31.00 -10.00
N THR A 195 -3.01 -31.50 -9.63
CA THR A 195 -3.65 -32.64 -10.31
C THR A 195 -4.45 -32.20 -11.54
N THR A 196 -5.31 -31.19 -11.40
CA THR A 196 -6.13 -30.70 -12.53
C THR A 196 -5.37 -29.72 -13.41
N ARG A 197 -4.27 -29.13 -12.91
CA ARG A 197 -3.49 -28.07 -13.58
C ARG A 197 -4.31 -26.79 -13.86
N LYS A 198 -5.41 -26.59 -13.12
CA LYS A 198 -6.30 -25.42 -13.20
C LYS A 198 -6.31 -24.65 -11.88
N TYR A 199 -6.77 -23.41 -11.90
CA TYR A 199 -6.93 -22.57 -10.72
C TYR A 199 -8.24 -22.86 -9.99
N LEU A 200 -8.19 -22.72 -8.66
CA LEU A 200 -9.40 -22.57 -7.84
C LEU A 200 -10.15 -21.32 -8.29
N CYS A 201 -11.46 -21.44 -8.38
CA CYS A 201 -12.29 -20.43 -9.02
C CYS A 201 -13.62 -20.29 -8.27
N ALA A 202 -13.92 -19.06 -7.86
CA ALA A 202 -15.24 -18.66 -7.38
C ALA A 202 -16.06 -18.16 -8.57
N GLU A 203 -16.67 -19.09 -9.30
CA GLU A 203 -17.44 -18.75 -10.51
C GLU A 203 -18.50 -17.67 -10.22
N SER A 204 -18.70 -16.77 -11.19
CA SER A 204 -19.53 -15.56 -11.03
C SER A 204 -19.07 -14.61 -9.91
N GLY A 205 -17.88 -14.81 -9.36
CA GLY A 205 -17.30 -14.03 -8.27
C GLY A 205 -17.75 -14.44 -6.86
N GLY A 206 -18.58 -15.48 -6.72
CA GLY A 206 -19.17 -15.93 -5.46
C GLY A 206 -20.65 -16.32 -5.60
N GLY A 207 -21.21 -16.87 -4.52
CA GLY A 207 -22.61 -17.26 -4.41
C GLY A 207 -22.86 -18.75 -4.68
N THR A 208 -21.81 -19.51 -4.92
CA THR A 208 -21.87 -20.93 -5.27
C THR A 208 -20.66 -21.69 -4.71
N ILE A 209 -20.50 -22.94 -5.13
CA ILE A 209 -19.34 -23.78 -4.85
C ILE A 209 -18.04 -23.17 -5.42
N ILE A 210 -16.91 -23.50 -4.82
CA ILE A 210 -15.59 -23.26 -5.40
C ILE A 210 -15.21 -24.48 -6.23
N VAL A 211 -14.75 -24.22 -7.46
CA VAL A 211 -14.34 -25.24 -8.43
C VAL A 211 -12.85 -25.09 -8.77
N ALA A 212 -12.29 -26.01 -9.55
CA ALA A 212 -10.89 -26.03 -9.97
C ALA A 212 -10.78 -26.21 -11.50
N ASN A 213 -11.44 -25.35 -12.27
CA ASN A 213 -11.57 -25.45 -13.74
C ASN A 213 -10.94 -24.28 -14.52
N CYS A 214 -10.63 -23.17 -13.86
CA CYS A 214 -10.18 -21.94 -14.51
C CYS A 214 -8.73 -22.07 -15.04
N THR A 215 -8.50 -21.71 -16.31
CA THR A 215 -7.20 -21.89 -17.00
C THR A 215 -6.28 -20.67 -16.90
N SER A 216 -6.84 -19.51 -16.62
CA SER A 216 -6.16 -18.23 -16.45
C SER A 216 -6.63 -17.57 -15.16
N THR A 217 -5.97 -16.47 -14.79
CA THR A 217 -6.21 -15.77 -13.51
C THR A 217 -6.75 -14.37 -13.74
N SER A 218 -7.80 -14.02 -13.02
CA SER A 218 -8.44 -12.71 -12.95
C SER A 218 -9.06 -12.53 -11.55
N GLY A 219 -10.20 -11.84 -11.45
CA GLY A 219 -10.88 -11.58 -10.18
C GLY A 219 -11.49 -12.82 -9.52
N TRP A 220 -11.98 -13.81 -10.28
CA TRP A 220 -12.69 -14.97 -9.73
C TRP A 220 -11.76 -16.04 -9.15
N GLU A 221 -10.52 -16.07 -9.63
CA GLU A 221 -9.48 -16.98 -9.14
C GLU A 221 -8.66 -16.37 -8.00
N THR A 222 -8.93 -15.11 -7.66
CA THR A 222 -8.20 -14.36 -6.63
C THR A 222 -8.99 -14.35 -5.32
N PHE A 223 -8.39 -14.90 -4.28
CA PHE A 223 -8.94 -14.98 -2.93
C PHE A 223 -8.21 -13.98 -2.02
N SER A 224 -8.91 -12.96 -1.55
CA SER A 224 -8.34 -11.99 -0.61
C SER A 224 -8.25 -12.59 0.79
N LEU A 225 -7.08 -12.45 1.42
CA LEU A 225 -6.88 -12.85 2.80
C LEU A 225 -7.60 -11.92 3.76
N TRP A 226 -8.32 -12.50 4.70
CA TRP A 226 -8.84 -11.83 5.88
C TRP A 226 -8.09 -12.40 7.08
N ARG A 227 -7.08 -11.67 7.55
CA ARG A 227 -6.12 -12.15 8.54
C ARG A 227 -6.70 -12.02 9.94
N LEU A 228 -6.72 -13.13 10.68
CA LEU A 228 -7.16 -13.15 12.08
C LEU A 228 -5.98 -13.13 13.04
N ASN A 229 -4.90 -13.85 12.69
CA ASN A 229 -3.63 -13.88 13.40
C ASN A 229 -2.52 -14.33 12.45
N GLU A 230 -1.37 -14.73 12.98
CA GLU A 230 -0.17 -15.10 12.21
C GLU A 230 -0.40 -16.24 11.23
N ASP A 231 -1.24 -17.22 11.58
CA ASP A 231 -1.38 -18.47 10.82
C ASP A 231 -2.82 -18.78 10.39
N THR A 232 -3.80 -18.02 10.89
CA THR A 232 -5.22 -18.26 10.67
C THR A 232 -5.85 -17.15 9.85
N PHE A 233 -6.49 -17.56 8.76
CA PHE A 233 -7.08 -16.65 7.77
C PHE A 233 -8.52 -17.06 7.47
N ARG A 234 -9.30 -16.12 6.93
CA ARG A 234 -10.46 -16.44 6.08
C ARG A 234 -10.12 -16.04 4.65
N PHE A 235 -10.79 -16.65 3.69
CA PHE A 235 -10.70 -16.24 2.29
C PHE A 235 -11.97 -15.51 1.90
N ARG A 236 -11.82 -14.39 1.20
CA ARG A 236 -12.91 -13.61 0.63
C ARG A 236 -12.79 -13.61 -0.89
N VAL A 237 -13.89 -13.84 -1.60
CA VAL A 237 -13.94 -13.87 -3.06
C VAL A 237 -14.38 -12.51 -3.63
N PHE A 238 -14.36 -12.36 -4.95
CA PHE A 238 -14.62 -11.11 -5.67
C PHE A 238 -15.91 -10.39 -5.23
N ASN A 239 -17.03 -11.10 -5.10
CA ASN A 239 -18.32 -10.54 -4.65
C ASN A 239 -18.40 -10.39 -3.12
N LYS A 240 -17.26 -10.30 -2.43
CA LYS A 240 -17.15 -10.03 -1.01
C LYS A 240 -17.70 -11.11 -0.07
N GLN A 241 -18.06 -12.27 -0.61
CA GLN A 241 -18.47 -13.44 0.17
C GLN A 241 -17.25 -14.17 0.72
N PHE A 242 -17.43 -14.82 1.87
CA PHE A 242 -16.41 -15.61 2.52
C PHE A 242 -16.53 -17.08 2.13
N VAL A 243 -15.37 -17.72 2.00
CA VAL A 243 -15.27 -19.16 1.76
C VAL A 243 -15.66 -19.93 3.02
N GLY A 244 -16.51 -20.94 2.86
CA GLY A 244 -17.07 -21.79 3.90
C GLY A 244 -17.32 -23.20 3.41
N LEU A 245 -18.22 -23.92 4.09
CA LEU A 245 -18.58 -25.30 3.78
C LEU A 245 -20.10 -25.45 3.60
N ASP A 246 -20.48 -26.31 2.65
CA ASP A 246 -21.80 -26.93 2.58
C ASP A 246 -21.61 -28.45 2.54
N GLY A 247 -21.88 -29.11 3.68
CA GLY A 247 -21.40 -30.47 3.94
C GLY A 247 -19.88 -30.54 3.89
N VAL A 248 -19.33 -31.18 2.85
CA VAL A 248 -17.88 -31.24 2.60
C VAL A 248 -17.43 -30.32 1.47
N ASN A 249 -18.36 -29.73 0.72
CA ASN A 249 -18.05 -28.91 -0.45
C ASN A 249 -17.56 -27.53 -0.02
N ILE A 250 -16.56 -27.01 -0.72
CA ILE A 250 -16.13 -25.63 -0.52
C ILE A 250 -17.11 -24.69 -1.23
N VAL A 251 -17.62 -23.69 -0.52
CA VAL A 251 -18.59 -22.70 -1.04
C VAL A 251 -18.16 -21.29 -0.71
N ALA A 252 -18.64 -20.29 -1.44
CA ALA A 252 -18.44 -18.88 -1.11
C ALA A 252 -19.77 -18.11 -1.14
N VAL A 253 -20.60 -18.32 -0.11
CA VAL A 253 -22.01 -17.85 -0.11
C VAL A 253 -22.31 -16.79 0.95
N SER A 254 -21.53 -16.69 2.03
CA SER A 254 -21.85 -15.82 3.16
C SER A 254 -21.16 -14.45 3.06
N ASN A 255 -21.90 -13.37 3.29
CA ASN A 255 -21.33 -12.03 3.49
C ASN A 255 -20.89 -11.78 4.94
N ILE A 256 -21.19 -12.72 5.85
CA ILE A 256 -20.94 -12.60 7.28
C ILE A 256 -19.69 -13.39 7.62
N SER A 257 -18.64 -12.68 8.05
CA SER A 257 -17.35 -13.32 8.33
C SER A 257 -17.42 -14.34 9.47
N THR A 258 -18.28 -14.18 10.48
CA THR A 258 -18.38 -15.11 11.62
C THR A 258 -18.93 -16.48 11.26
N ASP A 259 -19.68 -16.57 10.17
CA ASP A 259 -20.29 -17.81 9.68
C ASP A 259 -19.35 -18.57 8.73
N SER A 260 -18.16 -18.01 8.47
CA SER A 260 -17.17 -18.57 7.56
C SER A 260 -16.17 -19.48 8.26
N LEU A 261 -15.60 -20.38 7.47
CA LEU A 261 -14.54 -21.27 7.89
C LEU A 261 -13.22 -20.49 8.02
N THR A 262 -12.36 -20.93 8.94
CA THR A 262 -10.99 -20.42 8.99
C THR A 262 -10.03 -21.45 8.42
N PHE A 263 -8.91 -20.96 7.92
CA PHE A 263 -7.94 -21.75 7.18
C PHE A 263 -6.53 -21.48 7.67
N ASN A 264 -5.71 -22.53 7.70
CA ASN A 264 -4.26 -22.44 7.78
C ASN A 264 -3.67 -22.78 6.41
N VAL A 265 -2.72 -21.98 5.95
CA VAL A 265 -1.96 -22.25 4.72
C VAL A 265 -0.62 -22.89 5.10
N VAL A 266 -0.46 -24.17 4.82
CA VAL A 266 0.74 -24.96 5.16
C VAL A 266 1.64 -25.01 3.93
N LYS A 267 2.84 -24.43 4.03
CA LYS A 267 3.84 -24.42 2.93
C LYS A 267 4.67 -25.71 2.91
N GLU A 268 5.11 -26.13 1.74
CA GLU A 268 6.10 -27.20 1.58
C GLU A 268 7.47 -26.74 2.11
N SER A 269 8.15 -27.62 2.84
CA SER A 269 9.50 -27.35 3.34
C SER A 269 10.48 -27.18 2.19
N GLY A 270 11.16 -26.02 2.12
CA GLY A 270 12.09 -25.70 1.03
C GLY A 270 11.42 -25.21 -0.26
N ASN A 271 10.09 -25.17 -0.33
CA ASN A 271 9.35 -24.66 -1.48
C ASN A 271 8.09 -23.89 -1.04
N SER A 272 8.23 -22.58 -0.86
CA SER A 272 7.15 -21.73 -0.39
C SER A 272 5.99 -21.53 -1.38
N SER A 273 6.15 -21.96 -2.63
CA SER A 273 5.10 -21.85 -3.65
C SER A 273 4.10 -23.01 -3.59
N ARG A 274 4.47 -24.17 -3.03
CA ARG A 274 3.55 -25.30 -2.88
C ARG A 274 2.92 -25.27 -1.51
N VAL A 275 1.60 -25.36 -1.47
CA VAL A 275 0.83 -25.25 -0.23
C VAL A 275 -0.26 -26.31 -0.14
N ARG A 276 -0.65 -26.60 1.09
CA ARG A 276 -1.94 -27.20 1.44
C ARG A 276 -2.77 -26.19 2.22
N ILE A 277 -4.08 -26.25 2.06
CA ILE A 277 -5.01 -25.39 2.79
C ILE A 277 -5.78 -26.27 3.76
N LYS A 278 -5.59 -26.06 5.06
CA LYS A 278 -6.28 -26.81 6.11
C LYS A 278 -7.44 -25.98 6.65
N ALA A 279 -8.64 -26.51 6.57
CA ALA A 279 -9.84 -25.94 7.15
C ALA A 279 -9.91 -26.15 8.67
N SER A 280 -10.65 -25.28 9.37
CA SER A 280 -10.83 -25.35 10.82
C SER A 280 -11.60 -26.57 11.32
N ASN A 281 -12.28 -27.30 10.43
CA ASN A 281 -12.86 -28.61 10.71
C ASN A 281 -11.82 -29.74 10.79
N GLY A 282 -10.53 -29.43 10.57
CA GLY A 282 -9.41 -30.37 10.66
C GLY A 282 -9.02 -31.01 9.32
N TYR A 283 -9.78 -30.79 8.25
CA TYR A 283 -9.57 -31.41 6.95
C TYR A 283 -8.84 -30.49 5.96
N PHE A 284 -8.08 -31.08 5.05
CA PHE A 284 -7.43 -30.37 3.96
C PHE A 284 -8.37 -30.22 2.76
N LEU A 285 -8.26 -29.08 2.08
CA LEU A 285 -8.93 -28.86 0.80
C LEU A 285 -8.32 -29.79 -0.26
N GLN A 286 -9.16 -30.37 -1.11
CA GLN A 286 -8.74 -31.15 -2.26
C GLN A 286 -9.53 -30.79 -3.52
N ALA A 287 -8.83 -30.64 -4.64
CA ALA A 287 -9.43 -30.54 -5.97
C ALA A 287 -9.61 -31.96 -6.55
N LYS A 288 -10.74 -32.60 -6.24
CA LYS A 288 -11.04 -33.98 -6.69
C LYS A 288 -11.17 -34.08 -8.20
N THR A 289 -11.87 -33.10 -8.78
CA THR A 289 -12.05 -32.93 -10.21
C THR A 289 -12.04 -31.44 -10.53
N GLU A 290 -12.12 -31.07 -11.80
CA GLU A 290 -12.25 -29.66 -12.18
C GLU A 290 -13.53 -29.00 -11.61
N GLY A 291 -14.60 -29.77 -11.42
CA GLY A 291 -15.90 -29.26 -10.93
C GLY A 291 -16.17 -29.49 -9.45
N LEU A 292 -15.22 -30.05 -8.69
CA LEU A 292 -15.46 -30.44 -7.30
C LEU A 292 -14.24 -30.22 -6.42
N VAL A 293 -14.38 -29.29 -5.47
CA VAL A 293 -13.42 -29.03 -4.39
C VAL A 293 -14.08 -29.30 -3.04
N THR A 294 -13.44 -30.11 -2.21
CA THR A 294 -13.97 -30.53 -0.90
C THR A 294 -12.94 -30.38 0.22
N ALA A 295 -13.39 -30.40 1.48
CA ALA A 295 -12.53 -30.51 2.67
C ALA A 295 -12.92 -31.71 3.55
N ASP A 296 -12.38 -32.87 3.21
CA ASP A 296 -12.73 -34.18 3.79
C ASP A 296 -11.54 -35.14 3.95
N VAL A 297 -10.29 -34.66 3.82
CA VAL A 297 -9.06 -35.45 4.07
C VAL A 297 -8.34 -34.97 5.33
N SER A 298 -8.22 -35.83 6.35
CA SER A 298 -7.62 -35.46 7.64
C SER A 298 -6.10 -35.70 7.69
N GLU A 299 -5.60 -36.63 6.89
CA GLU A 299 -4.20 -37.03 6.82
C GLU A 299 -3.67 -36.91 5.41
N VAL A 300 -2.49 -36.31 5.27
CA VAL A 300 -1.81 -36.10 4.00
C VAL A 300 -0.36 -36.59 4.12
N LYS A 301 0.20 -37.10 3.02
CA LYS A 301 1.57 -37.67 2.99
C LYS A 301 2.30 -37.20 1.75
N GLY A 302 3.61 -36.94 1.89
CA GLY A 302 4.44 -36.48 0.78
C GLY A 302 4.01 -35.14 0.19
N TRP A 303 4.54 -34.80 -0.98
CA TRP A 303 4.18 -33.60 -1.75
C TRP A 303 4.13 -33.90 -3.26
N GLY A 304 3.59 -35.06 -3.65
CA GLY A 304 3.54 -35.53 -5.04
C GLY A 304 2.62 -34.68 -5.93
N ASP A 305 2.89 -34.66 -7.24
CA ASP A 305 2.06 -33.96 -8.24
C ASP A 305 0.72 -34.66 -8.52
N ASP A 306 0.54 -35.86 -7.97
CA ASP A 306 -0.68 -36.67 -8.01
C ASP A 306 -1.59 -36.45 -6.79
N ASP A 307 -1.16 -35.67 -5.79
CA ASP A 307 -1.94 -35.38 -4.59
C ASP A 307 -2.90 -34.19 -4.81
N PRO A 308 -4.23 -34.41 -4.77
CA PRO A 308 -5.22 -33.37 -5.04
C PRO A 308 -5.32 -32.31 -3.93
N THR A 309 -4.63 -32.50 -2.79
CA THR A 309 -4.59 -31.54 -1.68
C THR A 309 -3.56 -30.42 -1.87
N ILE A 310 -2.72 -30.52 -2.89
CA ILE A 310 -1.59 -29.61 -3.11
C ILE A 310 -1.93 -28.59 -4.19
N PHE A 311 -1.60 -27.34 -3.88
CA PHE A 311 -1.77 -26.21 -4.77
C PHE A 311 -0.45 -25.47 -4.95
N VAL A 312 -0.16 -25.04 -6.18
CA VAL A 312 0.84 -23.99 -6.43
C VAL A 312 0.16 -22.65 -6.17
N MET A 313 0.65 -21.92 -5.18
CA MET A 313 0.14 -20.64 -4.74
C MET A 313 0.94 -19.50 -5.39
N THR A 314 0.22 -18.52 -5.91
CA THR A 314 0.76 -17.24 -6.38
C THR A 314 0.17 -16.11 -5.55
N ILE A 315 1.01 -15.14 -5.18
CA ILE A 315 0.54 -13.87 -4.59
C ILE A 315 0.30 -12.90 -5.74
N ALA A 316 -0.97 -12.56 -5.98
CA ALA A 316 -1.39 -11.71 -7.09
C ALA A 316 -1.34 -10.21 -6.74
N ALA A 317 -1.59 -9.88 -5.48
CA ALA A 317 -1.59 -8.51 -4.98
C ALA A 317 -1.23 -8.46 -3.50
N LYS A 318 -0.57 -7.39 -3.08
CA LYS A 318 -0.25 -7.08 -1.69
C LYS A 318 -0.67 -5.63 -1.40
N LEU A 319 -0.96 -5.36 -0.14
CA LEU A 319 -1.16 -4.01 0.39
C LEU A 319 -0.19 -3.80 1.54
N GLN A 320 0.45 -2.64 1.58
CA GLN A 320 1.34 -2.26 2.67
C GLN A 320 0.96 -0.88 3.21
N GLY A 321 -0.28 -0.74 3.69
CA GLY A 321 -0.76 0.46 4.38
C GLY A 321 -0.77 0.33 5.89
N GLU A 322 -1.27 1.37 6.58
CA GLU A 322 -1.36 1.38 8.05
C GLU A 322 -2.25 0.27 8.62
N PHE A 323 -3.30 -0.13 7.90
CA PHE A 323 -4.13 -1.27 8.27
C PHE A 323 -3.30 -2.56 8.34
N GLN A 324 -2.48 -2.84 7.32
CA GLN A 324 -1.71 -4.08 7.24
C GLN A 324 -0.58 -4.13 8.27
N VAL A 325 0.12 -3.03 8.53
CA VAL A 325 1.16 -3.02 9.57
C VAL A 325 0.56 -3.21 10.97
N THR A 326 -0.53 -2.50 11.29
CA THR A 326 -1.13 -2.58 12.62
C THR A 326 -1.85 -3.91 12.86
N ASN A 327 -2.57 -4.43 11.87
CA ASN A 327 -3.16 -5.78 11.92
C ASN A 327 -2.08 -6.87 11.99
N GLY A 328 -1.02 -6.73 11.18
CA GLY A 328 0.05 -7.72 11.06
C GLY A 328 0.83 -7.95 12.36
N TYR A 329 1.22 -6.87 13.06
CA TYR A 329 1.84 -6.97 14.39
C TYR A 329 0.86 -7.30 15.51
N GLY A 330 -0.43 -7.05 15.29
CA GLY A 330 -1.48 -7.25 16.27
C GLY A 330 -1.48 -6.25 17.43
N PRO A 331 -2.50 -6.30 18.31
CA PRO A 331 -2.82 -5.23 19.25
C PRO A 331 -1.77 -5.01 20.35
N LYS A 332 -0.87 -5.97 20.57
CA LYS A 332 0.20 -5.87 21.59
C LYS A 332 1.45 -5.16 21.06
N LYS A 333 1.92 -5.54 19.86
CA LYS A 333 3.17 -5.03 19.28
C LYS A 333 2.95 -3.78 18.42
N ALA A 334 1.83 -3.68 17.71
CA ALA A 334 1.57 -2.54 16.82
C ALA A 334 1.69 -1.17 17.51
N PRO A 335 1.15 -0.94 18.73
CA PRO A 335 1.32 0.35 19.41
C PRO A 335 2.78 0.72 19.70
N GLN A 336 3.65 -0.26 19.96
CA GLN A 336 5.07 -0.03 20.24
C GLN A 336 5.80 0.35 18.95
N ILE A 337 5.56 -0.40 17.87
CA ILE A 337 6.15 -0.16 16.55
C ILE A 337 5.75 1.21 16.00
N MET A 338 4.46 1.54 16.03
CA MET A 338 3.97 2.81 15.48
C MET A 338 4.43 4.01 16.31
N LYS A 339 4.45 3.92 17.64
CA LYS A 339 4.98 5.00 18.50
C LYS A 339 6.46 5.26 18.26
N GLU A 340 7.26 4.20 18.08
CA GLU A 340 8.68 4.38 17.77
C GLU A 340 8.87 5.01 16.39
N HIS A 341 8.10 4.56 15.39
CA HIS A 341 8.09 5.17 14.06
C HIS A 341 7.76 6.67 14.13
N TRP A 342 6.66 7.05 14.76
CA TRP A 342 6.27 8.46 14.85
C TRP A 342 7.30 9.34 15.58
N ARG A 343 8.00 8.79 16.58
CA ARG A 343 9.00 9.51 17.38
C ARG A 343 10.36 9.65 16.69
N THR A 344 10.66 8.81 15.70
CA THR A 344 12.01 8.74 15.09
C THR A 344 12.05 8.99 13.60
N PHE A 345 10.92 8.90 12.91
CA PHE A 345 10.84 9.07 11.46
C PHE A 345 10.91 10.53 11.05
N ILE A 346 10.09 11.40 11.67
CA ILE A 346 10.18 12.86 11.55
C ILE A 346 10.36 13.43 12.96
N VAL A 347 11.39 14.26 13.13
CA VAL A 347 11.76 14.90 14.39
C VAL A 347 11.91 16.41 14.22
N GLU A 348 12.17 17.12 15.33
CA GLU A 348 12.33 18.57 15.33
C GLU A 348 13.45 19.06 14.38
N ASP A 349 14.58 18.34 14.35
CA ASP A 349 15.74 18.68 13.51
C ASP A 349 15.38 18.67 12.02
N ASP A 350 14.40 17.86 11.59
CA ASP A 350 13.90 17.87 10.22
C ASP A 350 13.21 19.21 9.90
N PHE A 351 12.45 19.79 10.85
CA PHE A 351 11.82 21.10 10.66
C PHE A 351 12.84 22.23 10.59
N GLU A 352 13.90 22.17 11.40
CA GLU A 352 15.03 23.12 11.31
C GLU A 352 15.72 23.00 9.94
N PHE A 353 16.01 21.77 9.51
CA PHE A 353 16.62 21.46 8.22
C PHE A 353 15.79 22.01 7.05
N LEU A 354 14.47 21.81 7.05
CA LEU A 354 13.60 22.32 5.99
C LEU A 354 13.72 23.84 5.85
N VAL A 355 13.73 24.56 6.98
CA VAL A 355 13.87 26.03 6.97
C VAL A 355 15.27 26.46 6.54
N SER A 356 16.33 25.76 6.97
CA SER A 356 17.70 26.06 6.53
C SER A 356 17.90 25.87 5.02
N HIS A 357 17.05 25.07 4.38
CA HIS A 357 17.02 24.85 2.93
C HIS A 357 15.96 25.70 2.21
N GLY A 358 15.41 26.71 2.89
CA GLY A 358 14.55 27.72 2.31
C GLY A 358 13.10 27.27 2.09
N LEU A 359 12.69 26.11 2.58
CA LEU A 359 11.29 25.70 2.60
C LEU A 359 10.54 26.50 3.68
N ASN A 360 9.26 26.75 3.44
CA ASN A 360 8.43 27.59 4.31
C ASN A 360 7.08 26.95 4.68
N ALA A 361 6.84 25.72 4.25
CA ALA A 361 5.66 24.95 4.60
C ALA A 361 5.92 23.44 4.59
N VAL A 362 5.04 22.68 5.24
CA VAL A 362 4.96 21.23 5.20
C VAL A 362 3.53 20.80 4.95
N ARG A 363 3.34 19.72 4.19
CA ARG A 363 2.07 18.99 4.05
C ARG A 363 2.17 17.72 4.87
N ILE A 364 1.18 17.49 5.74
CA ILE A 364 1.17 16.38 6.69
C ILE A 364 -0.03 15.48 6.39
N PRO A 365 0.20 14.32 5.74
CA PRO A 365 -0.78 13.26 5.55
C PRO A 365 -1.27 12.70 6.89
N ILE A 366 -2.58 12.60 7.06
CA ILE A 366 -3.23 12.19 8.31
C ILE A 366 -4.34 11.18 8.01
N GLY A 367 -4.41 10.11 8.80
CA GLY A 367 -5.49 9.13 8.73
C GLY A 367 -6.64 9.48 9.67
N TRP A 368 -7.87 9.16 9.24
CA TRP A 368 -9.10 9.45 9.98
C TRP A 368 -9.11 8.96 11.45
N TRP A 369 -8.38 7.87 11.73
CA TRP A 369 -8.29 7.28 13.07
C TRP A 369 -7.72 8.24 14.11
N ILE A 370 -6.94 9.25 13.70
CA ILE A 370 -6.36 10.26 14.60
C ILE A 370 -7.42 10.98 15.44
N ALA A 371 -8.64 11.15 14.92
CA ALA A 371 -9.71 11.85 15.62
C ALA A 371 -10.27 11.05 16.81
N SER A 372 -9.92 9.77 16.91
CA SER A 372 -10.31 8.88 18.02
C SER A 372 -9.14 8.58 18.97
N ASP A 373 -8.03 9.31 18.86
CA ASP A 373 -6.91 9.17 19.81
C ASP A 373 -7.36 9.47 21.26
N PRO A 374 -6.83 8.75 22.26
CA PRO A 374 -5.74 7.75 22.18
C PRO A 374 -6.19 6.32 21.89
N THR A 375 -7.49 6.10 21.60
CA THR A 375 -8.09 4.77 21.44
C THR A 375 -8.85 4.66 20.11
N PRO A 376 -8.15 4.72 18.96
CA PRO A 376 -8.79 4.57 17.67
C PRO A 376 -9.41 3.18 17.49
N PRO A 377 -10.37 3.03 16.56
CA PRO A 377 -10.94 1.72 16.24
C PRO A 377 -9.86 0.73 15.75
N PRO A 378 -9.88 -0.53 16.21
CA PRO A 378 -8.94 -1.54 15.73
C PRO A 378 -9.03 -1.74 14.20
N PRO A 379 -7.91 -2.07 13.52
CA PRO A 379 -6.59 -2.37 14.08
C PRO A 379 -5.72 -1.14 14.34
N TYR A 380 -6.19 0.07 14.00
CA TYR A 380 -5.42 1.29 14.20
C TYR A 380 -5.03 1.49 15.67
N VAL A 381 -3.92 2.19 15.88
CA VAL A 381 -3.33 2.39 17.21
C VAL A 381 -3.16 3.87 17.50
N GLY A 382 -3.26 4.26 18.78
CA GLY A 382 -3.25 5.67 19.16
C GLY A 382 -1.86 6.26 19.45
N GLY A 383 -1.72 7.56 19.22
CA GLY A 383 -0.53 8.35 19.52
C GLY A 383 -0.09 9.32 18.41
N SER A 384 -0.65 9.20 17.21
CA SER A 384 -0.33 10.08 16.08
C SER A 384 -0.80 11.52 16.31
N LEU A 385 -1.84 11.75 17.13
CA LEU A 385 -2.29 13.10 17.49
C LEU A 385 -1.21 13.89 18.25
N ASN A 386 -0.50 13.22 19.17
CA ASN A 386 0.60 13.85 19.90
C ASN A 386 1.79 14.18 18.99
N ALA A 387 2.05 13.36 17.97
CA ALA A 387 3.06 13.64 16.96
C ALA A 387 2.67 14.85 16.08
N LEU A 388 1.39 14.97 15.73
CA LEU A 388 0.87 16.14 15.01
C LEU A 388 0.94 17.42 15.86
N ASP A 389 0.62 17.34 17.16
CA ASP A 389 0.77 18.47 18.09
C ASP A 389 2.23 18.98 18.12
N ASN A 390 3.19 18.06 18.19
CA ASN A 390 4.62 18.40 18.13
C ASN A 390 4.99 19.08 16.81
N ALA A 391 4.46 18.63 15.66
CA ALA A 391 4.69 19.30 14.38
C ALA A 391 4.21 20.76 14.41
N PHE A 392 3.09 21.07 15.06
CA PHE A 392 2.64 22.46 15.21
C PHE A 392 3.57 23.29 16.10
N LEU A 393 4.12 22.70 17.17
CA LEU A 393 5.12 23.37 18.02
C LEU A 393 6.41 23.66 17.25
N TRP A 394 6.92 22.69 16.50
CA TRP A 394 8.12 22.87 15.67
C TRP A 394 7.87 23.88 14.55
N ALA A 395 6.71 23.81 13.89
CA ALA A 395 6.32 24.78 12.88
C ALA A 395 6.21 26.20 13.45
N GLU A 396 5.72 26.36 14.68
CA GLU A 396 5.67 27.65 15.35
C GLU A 396 7.07 28.19 15.64
N LYS A 397 7.96 27.33 16.17
CA LYS A 397 9.36 27.66 16.46
C LYS A 397 10.13 28.11 15.22
N TYR A 398 10.03 27.37 14.12
CA TYR A 398 10.80 27.62 12.89
C TYR A 398 10.05 28.45 11.84
N GLY A 399 8.80 28.84 12.13
CA GLY A 399 8.00 29.69 11.25
C GLY A 399 7.39 28.97 10.04
N LEU A 400 7.46 27.64 9.95
CA LEU A 400 6.84 26.84 8.88
C LEU A 400 5.31 26.93 8.92
N LYS A 401 4.69 26.85 7.75
CA LYS A 401 3.24 26.67 7.60
C LYS A 401 2.86 25.20 7.49
N ILE A 402 1.69 24.82 7.98
CA ILE A 402 1.17 23.45 7.92
C ILE A 402 -0.05 23.39 7.01
N PHE A 403 0.00 22.41 6.09
CA PHE A 403 -1.13 21.91 5.33
C PHE A 403 -1.55 20.59 5.99
N LEU A 404 -2.73 20.58 6.60
CA LEU A 404 -3.34 19.35 7.08
C LEU A 404 -3.94 18.63 5.88
N ASP A 405 -3.56 17.38 5.65
CA ASP A 405 -4.09 16.56 4.56
C ASP A 405 -4.81 15.33 5.12
N LEU A 406 -6.12 15.26 4.94
CA LEU A 406 -6.85 14.03 5.25
C LEU A 406 -6.54 12.99 4.16
N HIS A 407 -5.53 12.19 4.44
CA HIS A 407 -4.90 11.28 3.49
C HIS A 407 -5.64 9.94 3.37
N ALA A 408 -6.23 9.49 4.47
CA ALA A 408 -7.01 8.26 4.52
C ALA A 408 -8.38 8.53 5.17
N ALA A 409 -9.45 8.28 4.43
CA ALA A 409 -10.83 8.39 4.94
C ALA A 409 -11.41 7.02 5.34
N PRO A 410 -12.43 6.97 6.21
CA PRO A 410 -13.10 5.72 6.59
C PRO A 410 -13.59 4.96 5.36
N GLY A 411 -13.22 3.69 5.24
CA GLY A 411 -13.59 2.84 4.10
C GLY A 411 -12.73 3.01 2.85
N SER A 412 -11.71 3.89 2.87
CA SER A 412 -10.81 4.20 1.75
C SER A 412 -11.50 4.81 0.53
N GLN A 413 -10.95 5.93 0.08
CA GLN A 413 -11.41 6.69 -1.08
C GLN A 413 -10.77 6.27 -2.40
N ASN A 414 -9.75 5.40 -2.38
CA ASN A 414 -9.01 5.02 -3.59
C ASN A 414 -8.55 3.56 -3.67
N GLY A 415 -8.65 2.78 -2.58
CA GLY A 415 -8.24 1.38 -2.57
C GLY A 415 -6.72 1.15 -2.59
N PHE A 416 -5.93 2.22 -2.54
CA PHE A 416 -4.47 2.14 -2.46
C PHE A 416 -3.99 2.16 -1.02
N GLU A 417 -2.81 1.59 -0.78
CA GLU A 417 -2.21 1.50 0.56
C GLU A 417 -2.08 2.83 1.29
N ASN A 418 -1.92 3.96 0.57
CA ASN A 418 -1.85 5.30 1.14
C ASN A 418 -3.16 5.76 1.80
N SER A 419 -4.31 5.19 1.43
CA SER A 419 -5.59 5.42 2.11
C SER A 419 -5.95 4.31 3.11
N SER A 420 -5.02 3.40 3.36
CA SER A 420 -5.12 2.32 4.35
C SER A 420 -6.40 1.44 4.24
N PRO A 421 -6.78 0.95 3.06
CA PRO A 421 -7.86 -0.01 2.91
C PRO A 421 -7.46 -1.35 3.54
N ARG A 422 -8.47 -2.12 3.93
CA ARG A 422 -8.26 -3.49 4.39
C ARG A 422 -7.84 -4.44 3.26
N ASP A 423 -8.59 -4.42 2.16
CA ASP A 423 -8.48 -5.40 1.06
C ASP A 423 -8.54 -4.73 -0.33
N GLY A 424 -8.23 -3.43 -0.40
CA GLY A 424 -8.23 -2.64 -1.62
C GLY A 424 -9.62 -2.17 -2.06
N SER A 425 -10.67 -2.50 -1.30
CA SER A 425 -12.02 -2.02 -1.59
C SER A 425 -12.16 -0.52 -1.34
N ILE A 426 -12.85 0.17 -2.24
CA ILE A 426 -13.29 1.57 -2.06
C ILE A 426 -14.71 1.52 -1.50
N GLU A 427 -14.87 1.81 -0.21
CA GLU A 427 -16.18 1.88 0.46
C GLU A 427 -16.56 3.30 0.85
N TRP A 428 -15.61 4.23 0.86
CA TRP A 428 -15.88 5.62 1.19
C TRP A 428 -16.94 6.23 0.26
N GLY A 429 -17.86 7.01 0.83
CA GLY A 429 -18.91 7.70 0.10
C GLY A 429 -20.13 6.85 -0.28
N LYS A 430 -20.09 5.52 -0.09
CA LYS A 430 -21.25 4.64 -0.35
C LYS A 430 -22.38 4.77 0.68
N THR A 431 -22.05 5.28 1.86
CA THR A 431 -22.99 5.53 2.96
C THR A 431 -22.81 6.95 3.47
N ASP A 432 -23.90 7.53 3.96
CA ASP A 432 -23.86 8.87 4.58
C ASP A 432 -23.01 8.84 5.85
N GLU A 433 -23.00 7.73 6.57
CA GLU A 433 -22.17 7.52 7.76
C GLU A 433 -20.68 7.67 7.46
N ASN A 434 -20.18 7.19 6.32
CA ASN A 434 -18.77 7.40 5.97
C ASN A 434 -18.47 8.87 5.67
N ILE A 435 -19.37 9.58 5.00
CA ILE A 435 -19.23 11.01 4.72
C ILE A 435 -19.24 11.79 6.05
N ASP A 436 -20.20 11.53 6.92
CA ASP A 436 -20.36 12.21 8.21
C ASP A 436 -19.16 11.98 9.13
N GLN A 437 -18.65 10.75 9.22
CA GLN A 437 -17.43 10.45 9.95
C GLN A 437 -16.23 11.22 9.39
N THR A 438 -16.12 11.32 8.06
CA THR A 438 -15.03 12.08 7.42
C THR A 438 -15.14 13.57 7.75
N VAL A 439 -16.34 14.14 7.73
CA VAL A 439 -16.59 15.54 8.12
C VAL A 439 -16.25 15.78 9.59
N GLN A 440 -16.58 14.84 10.48
CA GLN A 440 -16.22 14.93 11.91
C GLN A 440 -14.71 14.99 12.13
N VAL A 441 -13.92 14.27 11.33
CA VAL A 441 -12.45 14.35 11.39
C VAL A 441 -11.96 15.75 11.00
N ILE A 442 -12.52 16.34 9.93
CA ILE A 442 -12.19 17.70 9.50
C ILE A 442 -12.58 18.74 10.56
N ASP A 443 -13.78 18.63 11.15
CA ASP A 443 -14.24 19.50 12.24
C ASP A 443 -13.28 19.42 13.44
N PHE A 444 -12.93 18.20 13.86
CA PHE A 444 -11.99 17.95 14.96
C PHE A 444 -10.61 18.57 14.71
N LEU A 445 -9.98 18.26 13.57
CA LEU A 445 -8.64 18.74 13.23
C LEU A 445 -8.63 20.27 13.12
N THR A 446 -9.63 20.85 12.44
CA THR A 446 -9.69 22.30 12.28
C THR A 446 -9.94 23.00 13.62
N ALA A 447 -10.89 22.53 14.43
CA ALA A 447 -11.16 23.09 15.76
C ALA A 447 -9.91 23.12 16.65
N ARG A 448 -9.12 22.04 16.61
CA ARG A 448 -7.90 21.90 17.41
C ARG A 448 -6.83 22.92 17.01
N TYR A 449 -6.60 23.10 15.70
CA TYR A 449 -5.46 23.87 15.20
C TYR A 449 -5.81 25.27 14.69
N ALA A 450 -7.09 25.67 14.66
CA ALA A 450 -7.53 26.97 14.13
C ALA A 450 -6.89 28.19 14.80
N LYS A 451 -6.52 28.08 16.08
CA LYS A 451 -5.84 29.18 16.80
C LYS A 451 -4.35 29.30 16.46
N SER A 452 -3.75 28.27 15.87
CA SER A 452 -2.34 28.33 15.49
C SER A 452 -2.16 29.18 14.23
N PRO A 453 -1.29 30.20 14.24
CA PRO A 453 -0.98 30.97 13.04
C PRO A 453 -0.20 30.14 11.99
N ARG A 454 0.16 28.90 12.33
CA ARG A 454 0.83 27.96 11.42
C ARG A 454 -0.13 27.16 10.57
N LEU A 455 -1.40 26.99 10.98
CA LEU A 455 -2.41 26.37 10.13
C LEU A 455 -2.62 27.24 8.88
N TYR A 456 -2.21 26.72 7.73
CA TYR A 456 -2.28 27.46 6.46
C TYR A 456 -3.38 26.91 5.56
N ALA A 457 -3.49 25.59 5.46
CA ALA A 457 -4.51 24.94 4.66
C ALA A 457 -5.01 23.64 5.30
N VAL A 458 -6.23 23.27 4.93
CA VAL A 458 -6.86 21.97 5.21
C VAL A 458 -7.29 21.38 3.88
N GLU A 459 -6.63 20.30 3.46
CA GLU A 459 -7.01 19.47 2.34
C GLU A 459 -8.02 18.43 2.80
N LEU A 460 -9.22 18.51 2.23
CA LEU A 460 -10.38 17.78 2.73
C LEU A 460 -10.29 16.28 2.47
N LEU A 461 -9.66 15.86 1.36
CA LEU A 461 -9.50 14.45 1.03
C LEU A 461 -8.41 14.29 -0.01
N ASN A 462 -7.45 13.42 0.24
CA ASN A 462 -6.43 13.06 -0.74
C ASN A 462 -6.97 12.10 -1.81
N GLU A 463 -6.76 12.41 -3.09
CA GLU A 463 -6.81 11.45 -4.20
C GLU A 463 -8.03 10.51 -4.26
N PRO A 464 -9.28 11.00 -4.21
CA PRO A 464 -10.45 10.14 -4.41
C PRO A 464 -10.41 9.49 -5.81
N LEU A 465 -10.68 8.18 -5.95
CA LEU A 465 -10.53 7.48 -7.23
C LEU A 465 -11.84 7.35 -8.01
N ALA A 466 -11.86 7.80 -9.26
CA ALA A 466 -12.92 7.52 -10.22
C ALA A 466 -12.77 6.12 -10.86
N PRO A 467 -13.87 5.44 -11.24
CA PRO A 467 -15.27 5.83 -11.04
C PRO A 467 -15.84 5.45 -9.67
N GLY A 468 -15.05 4.81 -8.79
CA GLY A 468 -15.52 4.31 -7.49
C GLY A 468 -16.13 5.40 -6.60
N VAL A 469 -15.46 6.55 -6.52
CA VAL A 469 -15.99 7.78 -5.93
C VAL A 469 -16.69 8.60 -7.00
N THR A 470 -17.99 8.89 -6.85
CA THR A 470 -18.74 9.72 -7.80
C THR A 470 -18.55 11.22 -7.52
N VAL A 471 -18.76 12.06 -8.54
CA VAL A 471 -18.74 13.53 -8.38
C VAL A 471 -19.83 13.99 -7.41
N GLU A 472 -20.99 13.33 -7.39
CA GLU A 472 -22.09 13.67 -6.48
C GLU A 472 -21.71 13.43 -5.01
N MET A 473 -21.18 12.24 -4.70
CA MET A 473 -20.68 11.89 -3.36
C MET A 473 -19.61 12.88 -2.92
N LEU A 474 -18.65 13.18 -3.82
CA LEU A 474 -17.55 14.07 -3.52
C LEU A 474 -18.00 15.51 -3.32
N ASN A 475 -18.94 16.01 -4.12
CA ASN A 475 -19.50 17.35 -3.97
C ASN A 475 -20.27 17.51 -2.66
N LYS A 476 -21.05 16.50 -2.27
CA LYS A 476 -21.74 16.46 -0.97
C LYS A 476 -20.73 16.59 0.16
N TYR A 477 -19.69 15.75 0.15
CA TYR A 477 -18.64 15.79 1.15
C TYR A 477 -17.89 17.14 1.18
N TYR A 478 -17.43 17.65 0.04
CA TYR A 478 -16.66 18.89 -0.03
C TYR A 478 -17.43 20.12 0.45
N LYS A 479 -18.74 20.16 0.21
CA LYS A 479 -19.58 21.22 0.79
C LYS A 479 -19.59 21.15 2.32
N LEU A 480 -19.86 19.98 2.90
CA LEU A 480 -19.91 19.77 4.35
C LEU A 480 -18.53 19.99 5.01
N GLY A 481 -17.46 19.49 4.38
CA GLY A 481 -16.09 19.71 4.86
C GLY A 481 -15.66 21.17 4.80
N TYR A 482 -16.06 21.92 3.76
CA TYR A 482 -15.84 23.37 3.69
C TYR A 482 -16.54 24.10 4.85
N GLU A 483 -17.82 23.78 5.11
CA GLU A 483 -18.58 24.34 6.22
C GLU A 483 -17.94 24.00 7.58
N ALA A 484 -17.46 22.77 7.77
CA ALA A 484 -16.74 22.35 8.97
C ALA A 484 -15.44 23.14 9.18
N VAL A 485 -14.66 23.41 8.13
CA VAL A 485 -13.47 24.26 8.25
C VAL A 485 -13.86 25.70 8.61
N ARG A 486 -14.86 26.27 7.93
CA ARG A 486 -15.30 27.66 8.11
C ARG A 486 -15.93 27.94 9.47
N LYS A 487 -16.50 26.92 10.13
CA LYS A 487 -16.95 26.98 11.52
C LYS A 487 -15.83 27.39 12.49
N HIS A 488 -14.58 27.01 12.21
CA HIS A 488 -13.44 27.25 13.12
C HIS A 488 -12.41 28.23 12.55
N SER A 489 -12.25 28.30 11.24
CA SER A 489 -11.24 29.15 10.59
C SER A 489 -11.78 29.87 9.35
N LEU A 490 -11.78 31.21 9.43
CA LEU A 490 -12.08 32.10 8.31
C LEU A 490 -10.89 32.30 7.36
N THR A 491 -9.68 31.88 7.76
CA THR A 491 -8.45 32.24 7.04
C THR A 491 -7.65 31.06 6.50
N ALA A 492 -7.91 29.84 6.97
CA ALA A 492 -7.30 28.65 6.40
C ALA A 492 -7.80 28.43 4.97
N TYR A 493 -6.86 28.12 4.06
CA TYR A 493 -7.23 27.66 2.73
C TYR A 493 -7.91 26.30 2.82
N VAL A 494 -9.02 26.11 2.12
CA VAL A 494 -9.64 24.79 1.96
C VAL A 494 -9.14 24.23 0.63
N VAL A 495 -8.61 23.02 0.63
CA VAL A 495 -8.07 22.37 -0.57
C VAL A 495 -8.97 21.20 -0.94
N LEU A 496 -9.42 21.18 -2.20
CA LEU A 496 -10.23 20.12 -2.80
C LEU A 496 -9.35 19.34 -3.77
N SER A 497 -9.16 18.04 -3.55
CA SER A 497 -8.43 17.18 -4.49
C SER A 497 -9.35 16.76 -5.64
N ASN A 498 -8.86 16.85 -6.87
CA ASN A 498 -9.55 16.25 -8.01
C ASN A 498 -9.53 14.73 -7.91
N ARG A 499 -10.49 14.06 -8.57
CA ARG A 499 -10.48 12.60 -8.61
C ARG A 499 -9.35 12.07 -9.49
N LEU A 500 -8.68 11.01 -9.03
CA LEU A 500 -7.80 10.18 -9.84
C LEU A 500 -8.58 9.38 -10.88
N GLY A 501 -7.91 8.93 -11.93
CA GLY A 501 -8.50 8.06 -12.96
C GLY A 501 -9.26 8.83 -14.06
N PRO A 502 -10.26 8.20 -14.71
CA PRO A 502 -11.01 8.81 -15.82
C PRO A 502 -12.00 9.89 -15.31
N SER A 503 -11.47 11.02 -14.85
CA SER A 503 -12.20 12.17 -14.33
C SER A 503 -12.07 13.39 -15.25
N GLN A 504 -12.95 14.39 -15.10
CA GLN A 504 -12.82 15.64 -15.85
C GLN A 504 -12.07 16.67 -15.00
N PRO A 505 -10.98 17.31 -15.51
CA PRO A 505 -10.18 18.25 -14.71
C PRO A 505 -10.92 19.46 -14.12
N LYS A 506 -12.13 19.76 -14.62
CA LYS A 506 -12.97 20.90 -14.20
C LYS A 506 -14.26 20.48 -13.50
N GLU A 507 -14.44 19.21 -13.18
CA GLU A 507 -15.69 18.69 -12.60
C GLU A 507 -16.09 19.35 -11.27
N LEU A 508 -15.12 19.89 -10.53
CA LEU A 508 -15.34 20.59 -9.26
C LEU A 508 -15.53 22.11 -9.39
N PHE A 509 -15.37 22.70 -10.58
CA PHE A 509 -15.47 24.17 -10.76
C PHE A 509 -16.86 24.71 -10.40
N PRO A 510 -17.98 24.04 -10.77
CA PRO A 510 -19.30 24.50 -10.39
C PRO A 510 -19.47 24.56 -8.86
N LEU A 511 -18.97 23.56 -8.13
CA LEU A 511 -19.01 23.54 -6.67
C LEU A 511 -18.14 24.68 -6.11
N ALA A 512 -16.88 24.78 -6.56
CA ALA A 512 -15.93 25.76 -6.05
C ALA A 512 -16.41 27.20 -6.24
N ASN A 513 -17.08 27.51 -7.35
CA ASN A 513 -17.66 28.82 -7.60
C ASN A 513 -18.85 29.14 -6.68
N GLY A 514 -19.52 28.12 -6.13
CA GLY A 514 -20.65 28.27 -5.21
C GLY A 514 -20.25 28.35 -3.73
N LEU A 515 -19.00 28.02 -3.39
CA LEU A 515 -18.45 28.10 -2.03
C LEU A 515 -17.74 29.45 -1.88
N ALA A 516 -18.40 30.43 -1.25
CA ALA A 516 -17.85 31.76 -0.96
C ALA A 516 -17.74 31.99 0.54
#